data_AF-A0A497MZ76-F1
#
_entry.id   AF-A0A497MZ76-F1
#
_cell.length_a   1.000
_cell.length_b   1.000
_cell.length_c   1.000
_cell.angle_alpha   90.00
_cell.angle_beta   90.00
_cell.angle_gamma   90.00
#
_symmetry.space_group_name_H-M   'P 1'
#
loop_
_entity.id
_entity.type
_entity.pdbx_description
1 polymer ?
#
loop_
_entity_poly.entity_id
_entity_poly.type
_entity_poly.pdbx_seq_one_letter_code
_entity_poly.pdbx_strand_id
1 'polypeptide(L)' 'LIPYKPPVEYWNVMNAKADPGWISLLCRVKDMLDPNRIMNPGKLGVR' A
#
# COMPACT_ATOMS: atom_id res chain seq x y z
N LEU A 1 -8.25 0.10 17.24
CA LEU A 1 -9.26 0.10 16.15
C LEU A 1 -8.56 0.42 14.84
N ILE A 2 -8.55 -0.50 13.86
CA ILE A 2 -8.07 -0.23 12.51
C ILE A 2 -9.32 -0.05 11.63
N PRO A 3 -9.52 1.10 10.99
CA PRO A 3 -10.68 1.32 10.13
C PRO A 3 -10.61 0.43 8.88
N TYR A 4 -11.74 -0.17 8.49
CA TYR A 4 -11.84 -1.07 7.33
C TYR A 4 -11.70 -0.35 5.97
N LYS A 5 -12.00 0.96 5.91
CA LYS A 5 -11.91 1.77 4.69
C LYS A 5 -11.62 3.24 5.04
N PRO A 6 -10.40 3.58 5.49
CA PRO A 6 -10.11 4.94 5.88
C PRO A 6 -9.90 5.86 4.67
N PRO A 7 -9.86 7.19 4.91
CA PRO A 7 -9.36 8.17 3.95
C PRO A 7 -7.95 7.83 3.44
N VAL A 8 -7.57 8.38 2.29
CA VAL A 8 -6.30 8.05 1.61
C VAL A 8 -5.09 8.39 2.48
N GLU A 9 -5.17 9.45 3.28
CA GLU A 9 -4.11 9.95 4.14
C GLU A 9 -3.76 8.97 5.27
N TYR A 10 -4.71 8.09 5.62
CA TYR A 10 -4.55 7.14 6.72
C TYR A 10 -3.70 5.92 6.39
N TRP A 11 -3.37 5.71 5.11
CA TRP A 11 -2.50 4.60 4.71
C TRP A 11 -1.11 4.67 5.35
N ASN A 12 -0.59 5.87 5.61
CA ASN A 12 0.67 6.04 6.34
C ASN A 12 0.58 5.49 7.77
N VAL A 13 -0.52 5.77 8.47
CA VAL A 13 -0.76 5.29 9.84
C VAL A 13 -1.00 3.79 9.88
N MET A 14 -1.68 3.24 8.86
CA MET A 14 -1.90 1.80 8.73
C MET A 14 -0.60 1.05 8.41
N ASN A 15 0.17 1.52 7.43
CA ASN A 15 1.42 0.89 7.02
C ASN A 15 2.46 0.93 8.15
N ALA A 16 2.47 1.98 8.98
CA ALA A 16 3.32 2.05 10.17
C ALA A 16 3.02 0.96 11.22
N LYS A 17 1.82 0.38 11.20
CA LYS A 17 1.39 -0.70 12.11
C LYS A 17 1.37 -2.07 11.43
N ALA A 18 1.56 -2.10 10.11
CA ALA A 18 1.50 -3.33 9.35
C ALA A 18 2.79 -4.15 9.54
N ASP A 19 2.68 -5.46 9.33
CA ASP A 19 3.85 -6.31 9.25
C ASP A 19 4.75 -5.86 8.08
N PRO A 20 6.07 -5.70 8.27
CA PRO A 20 6.98 -5.30 7.19
C PRO A 20 6.96 -6.25 5.99
N GLY A 21 6.77 -7.56 6.23
CA GLY A 21 6.63 -8.58 5.21
C GLY A 21 5.36 -8.42 4.38
N TRP A 22 4.27 -7.94 4.97
CA TRP A 22 3.05 -7.59 4.24
C TRP A 22 3.28 -6.44 3.26
N ILE A 23 3.95 -5.37 3.72
CA ILE A 23 4.27 -4.23 2.86
C ILE A 23 5.24 -4.66 1.74
N SER A 24 6.24 -5.49 2.05
CA SER A 24 7.15 -6.06 1.06
C SER A 24 6.42 -6.87 -0.01
N LEU A 25 5.49 -7.75 0.40
CA LEU A 25 4.68 -8.54 -0.53
C LEU A 25 3.82 -7.65 -1.43
N LEU A 26 3.10 -6.69 -0.83
CA LEU A 26 2.31 -5.71 -1.59
C LEU A 26 3.16 -4.97 -2.61
N CYS A 27 4.37 -4.56 -2.22
CA CYS A 27 5.40 -3.92 -3.05
C CYS A 27 6.03 -4.86 -4.11
N ARG A 28 5.97 -6.17 -3.98
CA ARG A 28 6.39 -7.07 -5.07
C ARG A 28 5.29 -7.29 -6.09
N VAL A 29 4.06 -7.51 -5.63
CA VAL A 29 2.91 -7.83 -6.49
C VAL A 29 2.61 -6.74 -7.50
N LYS A 30 2.47 -5.49 -7.08
CA LYS A 30 2.22 -4.34 -7.99
C LYS A 30 3.41 -3.94 -8.89
N ASP A 31 4.64 -4.45 -8.69
CA ASP A 31 5.78 -4.18 -9.61
C ASP A 31 5.73 -5.23 -10.72
N MET A 32 5.37 -6.45 -10.34
CA MET A 32 5.06 -7.53 -11.26
C MET A 32 3.86 -7.18 -12.16
N LEU A 33 2.80 -6.58 -11.60
CA LEU A 33 1.56 -6.30 -12.34
C LEU A 33 1.50 -4.91 -12.99
N ASP A 34 2.17 -3.91 -12.43
CA ASP A 34 2.20 -2.54 -12.98
C ASP A 34 3.64 -2.02 -13.07
N PRO A 35 4.46 -2.60 -13.96
CA PRO A 35 5.87 -2.24 -14.11
C PRO A 35 6.06 -0.79 -14.59
N ASN A 36 5.07 -0.23 -15.28
CA ASN A 36 5.10 1.15 -15.78
C ASN A 36 4.53 2.17 -14.78
N ARG A 37 4.02 1.71 -13.63
CA ARG A 37 3.48 2.55 -12.55
C ARG A 37 2.37 3.49 -13.00
N ILE A 38 1.48 3.05 -13.87
CA ILE A 38 0.35 3.87 -14.37
C ILE A 38 -0.95 3.62 -13.60
N MET A 39 -1.06 2.49 -12.91
CA MET A 39 -2.28 2.08 -12.21
C MET A 39 -2.29 2.63 -10.80
N ASN A 40 -2.97 3.78 -10.65
CA ASN A 40 -3.29 4.44 -9.38
C ASN A 40 -2.06 4.60 -8.45
N PRO A 41 -1.06 5.41 -8.86
CA PRO A 41 0.17 5.62 -8.07
C PRO A 41 -0.13 6.09 -6.64
N GLY A 42 0.61 5.57 -5.67
CA GLY A 42 0.47 5.91 -4.25
C GLY A 42 -0.75 5.31 -3.53
N LYS A 43 -1.56 4.49 -4.21
CA LYS A 43 -2.68 3.79 -3.57
C LYS A 43 -2.17 2.85 -2.47
N LEU A 44 -2.88 2.82 -1.35
CA LEU A 44 -2.46 2.12 -0.12
C LEU A 44 -1.16 2.65 0.50
N GLY A 45 -0.69 3.84 0.12
CA GLY A 45 0.57 4.39 0.61
C GLY A 45 1.79 3.59 0.14
N VAL A 46 1.67 2.87 -0.98
CA VAL A 46 2.78 2.18 -1.63
C VAL A 46 2.87 2.71 -3.06
N ARG A 47 4.09 3.11 -3.48
CA ARG A 47 4.54 3.38 -4.87
C ARG A 47 3.50 3.95 -5.86
#